data_AF-A0A8H9GDD1-F1
#
_entry.id   AF-A0A8H9GDD1-F1
#
_cell.length_a   1.000
_cell.length_b   1.000
_cell.length_c   1.000
_cell.angle_alpha   90.00
_cell.angle_beta   90.00
_cell.angle_gamma   90.00
#
_symmetry.space_group_name_H-M   'P 1'
#
loop_
_entity.id
_entity.type
_entity.pdbx_description
1 polymer ?
#
loop_
_entity_poly.entity_id
_entity_poly.type
_entity_poly.pdbx_seq_one_letter_code
_entity_poly.pdbx_strand_id
1 'polypeptide(L)'
;MTLHVTAVQDLGPAGSGRAEVLRYAAALGALSGGPVGRALVRADRAEAGLPESATADDDDRPPLDVSGFAEHPGGGLEGLVRRAHAGLAPGGLLNTRRVLVGPPGWLAGQGVPVPSGTPDAGHTVAVAWDGAVRGVVTLRTAPGDRPGPAA
;
A
#
# COMPACT_ATOMS: atom_id res chain seq x y z
N MET A 1 14.00 8.93 10.57
CA MET A 1 13.79 8.52 9.17
C MET A 1 12.32 8.53 8.78
N THR A 2 11.89 9.63 8.17
CA THR A 2 10.55 9.86 7.62
C THR A 2 10.57 9.63 6.11
N LEU A 3 9.67 8.77 5.63
CA LEU A 3 9.49 8.49 4.21
C LEU A 3 8.25 9.21 3.67
N HIS A 4 8.32 9.64 2.42
CA HIS A 4 7.24 10.26 1.68
C HIS A 4 7.01 9.53 0.36
N VAL A 5 5.76 9.30 -0.01
CA VAL A 5 5.41 8.84 -1.36
C VAL A 5 5.60 10.00 -2.34
N THR A 6 6.38 9.76 -3.39
CA THR A 6 6.65 10.76 -4.44
C THR A 6 6.03 10.41 -5.78
N ALA A 7 5.73 9.14 -6.02
CA ALA A 7 5.05 8.69 -7.23
C ALA A 7 4.23 7.44 -6.94
N VAL A 8 3.11 7.30 -7.65
CA VAL A 8 2.30 6.09 -7.70
C VAL A 8 2.00 5.83 -9.16
N GLN A 9 2.52 4.72 -9.68
CA GLN A 9 2.19 4.22 -10.99
C GLN A 9 1.06 3.23 -10.86
N ASP A 10 -0.07 3.51 -11.53
CA ASP A 10 -1.20 2.58 -11.64
C ASP A 10 -0.92 1.57 -12.75
N LEU A 11 -1.15 0.30 -12.45
CA LEU A 11 -0.95 -0.85 -13.32
C LEU A 11 -2.22 -1.72 -13.40
N GLY A 12 -3.30 -1.30 -12.74
CA GLY A 12 -4.58 -1.99 -12.77
C GLY A 12 -5.29 -1.85 -14.12
N PRO A 13 -6.33 -2.68 -14.36
CA PRO A 13 -7.26 -2.43 -15.45
C PRO A 13 -7.89 -1.05 -15.27
N ALA A 14 -8.29 -0.41 -16.37
CA ALA A 14 -8.90 0.92 -16.35
C ALA A 14 -10.00 1.01 -15.28
N GLY A 15 -9.72 1.73 -14.19
CA GLY A 15 -10.64 1.90 -13.06
C GLY A 15 -10.10 1.49 -11.67
N SER A 16 -9.03 0.69 -11.56
CA SER A 16 -8.38 0.37 -10.26
C SER A 16 -7.47 1.49 -9.74
N GLY A 17 -7.85 2.74 -10.04
CA GLY A 17 -7.03 3.95 -10.01
C GLY A 17 -6.10 4.10 -8.82
N ARG A 18 -5.06 4.94 -8.98
CA ARG A 18 -4.12 5.38 -7.94
C ARG A 18 -4.68 5.43 -6.50
N ALA A 19 -5.89 5.98 -6.31
CA ALA A 19 -6.56 6.03 -5.01
C ALA A 19 -6.90 4.64 -4.42
N GLU A 20 -7.32 3.67 -5.23
CA GLU A 20 -7.57 2.30 -4.77
C GLU A 20 -6.24 1.64 -4.32
N VAL A 21 -5.17 1.77 -5.11
CA VAL A 21 -3.84 1.26 -4.75
C VAL A 21 -3.38 1.81 -3.39
N LEU A 22 -3.45 3.13 -3.22
CA LEU A 22 -3.05 3.77 -1.97
C LEU A 22 -3.92 3.33 -0.80
N ARG A 23 -5.23 3.22 -0.99
CA ARG A 23 -6.18 2.84 0.06
C ARG A 23 -5.95 1.42 0.57
N TYR A 24 -5.75 0.45 -0.31
CA TYR A 24 -5.44 -0.93 0.09
C TYR A 24 -4.05 -1.02 0.75
N ALA A 25 -3.06 -0.30 0.23
CA ALA A 25 -1.72 -0.28 0.82
C ALA A 25 -1.71 0.39 2.21
N ALA A 26 -2.46 1.48 2.38
CA ALA A 26 -2.63 2.18 3.65
C ALA A 26 -3.33 1.32 4.70
N ALA A 27 -4.29 0.47 4.31
CA ALA A 27 -4.96 -0.44 5.23
C ALA A 27 -3.97 -1.40 5.92
N LEU A 28 -3.00 -1.97 5.17
CA LEU A 28 -1.91 -2.75 5.75
C LEU A 28 -0.89 -1.86 6.48
N GLY A 29 -0.58 -0.70 5.90
CA GLY A 29 0.36 0.26 6.46
C GLY A 29 -0.04 0.78 7.85
N ALA A 30 -1.33 0.88 8.13
CA ALA A 30 -1.88 1.28 9.42
C ALA A 30 -1.57 0.25 10.53
N LEU A 31 -1.39 -1.03 10.18
CA LEU A 31 -1.05 -2.10 11.12
C LEU A 31 0.46 -2.29 11.30
N SER A 32 1.26 -1.86 10.32
CA SER A 32 2.70 -2.10 10.26
C SER A 32 3.53 -1.30 11.28
N GLY A 33 3.12 -0.07 11.60
CA GLY A 33 3.91 0.85 12.44
C GLY A 33 5.24 1.34 11.82
N GLY A 34 5.74 0.67 10.77
CA GLY A 34 6.98 1.00 10.07
C GLY A 34 6.94 2.32 9.29
N PRO A 35 8.12 2.82 8.84
CA PRO A 35 8.20 4.06 8.07
C PRO A 35 7.48 3.98 6.71
N VAL A 36 7.50 2.80 6.08
CA VAL A 36 6.75 2.54 4.83
C VAL A 36 5.25 2.60 5.08
N GLY A 37 4.76 1.87 6.09
CA GLY A 37 3.33 1.88 6.44
C GLY A 37 2.80 3.28 6.74
N ARG A 38 3.56 4.06 7.52
CA ARG A 38 3.21 5.48 7.80
C ARG A 38 3.21 6.37 6.57
N ALA A 39 4.13 6.15 5.62
CA ALA A 39 4.17 6.91 4.37
C ALA A 39 2.95 6.61 3.49
N LEU A 40 2.52 5.35 3.42
CA LEU A 40 1.34 4.91 2.67
C LEU A 40 0.05 5.50 3.26
N VAL A 41 -0.11 5.47 4.58
CA VAL A 41 -1.27 6.06 5.27
C VAL A 41 -1.38 7.56 5.00
N ARG A 42 -0.26 8.30 5.05
CA ARG A 42 -0.27 9.73 4.70
C ARG A 42 -0.62 9.98 3.25
N ALA A 43 -0.09 9.17 2.34
CA ALA A 43 -0.35 9.31 0.92
C ALA A 43 -1.82 9.04 0.57
N ASP A 44 -2.44 8.02 1.19
CA ASP A 44 -3.87 7.76 1.02
C ASP A 44 -4.74 8.92 1.54
N ARG A 45 -4.44 9.47 2.72
CA ARG A 45 -5.16 10.64 3.24
C ARG A 45 -5.05 11.85 2.33
N ALA A 46 -3.85 12.13 1.83
CA ALA A 46 -3.62 13.22 0.89
C ALA A 46 -4.38 13.02 -0.43
N GLU A 47 -4.41 11.78 -0.95
CA GLU A 47 -5.18 11.42 -2.14
C GLU A 47 -6.69 11.57 -1.92
N ALA A 48 -7.17 11.29 -0.71
CA ALA A 48 -8.57 11.51 -0.31
C ALA A 48 -8.91 12.99 -0.03
N GLY A 49 -7.94 13.91 -0.09
CA GLY A 49 -8.14 15.32 0.25
C GLY A 49 -8.37 15.58 1.74
N LEU A 50 -8.02 14.62 2.60
CA LEU A 50 -8.20 14.73 4.05
C LEU A 50 -7.04 15.52 4.69
N PRO A 51 -7.33 16.42 5.64
CA PRO A 51 -6.28 17.11 6.38
C PRO A 51 -5.49 16.12 7.25
N GLU A 52 -4.26 16.47 7.65
CA GLU A 52 -3.44 15.60 8.51
C GLU A 52 -4.10 15.31 9.87
N SER A 53 -4.92 16.25 10.36
CA SER A 53 -5.70 16.13 11.59
C SER A 53 -6.96 15.28 11.46
N ALA A 54 -7.30 14.80 10.25
CA ALA A 54 -8.46 13.95 10.03
C ALA A 54 -8.35 12.65 10.83
N THR A 55 -9.46 12.29 11.44
CA THR A 55 -9.73 11.01 12.08
C THR A 55 -10.28 10.01 11.07
N ALA A 56 -10.49 8.76 11.48
CA ALA A 56 -11.12 7.76 10.62
C ALA A 56 -12.58 8.11 10.30
N ASP A 57 -13.27 8.85 11.17
CA ASP A 57 -14.68 9.25 11.00
C ASP A 57 -14.85 10.39 9.98
N ASP A 58 -13.77 11.12 9.65
CA ASP A 58 -13.79 12.18 8.63
C ASP A 58 -13.69 11.63 7.19
N ASP A 59 -13.48 10.32 7.02
CA ASP A 59 -13.37 9.66 5.73
C ASP A 59 -14.70 8.99 5.34
N ASP A 60 -15.44 9.60 4.41
CA ASP A 60 -16.71 9.07 3.90
C ASP A 60 -16.58 7.77 3.10
N ARG A 61 -15.35 7.30 2.82
CA ARG A 61 -15.13 6.04 2.10
C ARG A 61 -15.44 4.85 3.03
N PRO A 62 -16.03 3.76 2.50
CA PRO A 62 -16.32 2.56 3.32
C PRO A 62 -15.07 2.04 4.07
N PRO A 63 -15.15 1.68 5.36
CA PRO A 63 -13.97 1.20 6.05
C PRO A 63 -13.41 -0.09 5.41
N LEU A 64 -12.10 -0.28 5.53
CA LEU A 64 -11.43 -1.52 5.14
C LEU A 64 -11.06 -2.30 6.40
N ASP A 65 -11.55 -3.54 6.51
CA ASP A 65 -11.12 -4.47 7.53
C ASP A 65 -9.94 -5.29 7.01
N VAL A 66 -8.89 -5.41 7.82
CA VAL A 66 -7.74 -6.28 7.54
C VAL A 66 -7.75 -7.45 8.51
N SER A 67 -7.57 -8.66 7.99
CA SER A 67 -7.44 -9.89 8.77
C SER A 67 -6.22 -10.68 8.29
N GLY A 68 -5.66 -11.53 9.17
CA GLY A 68 -4.47 -12.32 8.84
C GLY A 68 -3.25 -11.46 8.49
N PHE A 69 -3.12 -10.29 9.11
CA PHE A 69 -1.99 -9.39 8.87
C PHE A 69 -0.67 -10.04 9.28
N ALA A 70 0.34 -9.92 8.41
CA ALA A 70 1.69 -10.37 8.67
C ALA A 70 2.71 -9.38 8.11
N GLU A 71 3.74 -9.09 8.90
CA GLU A 71 4.96 -8.43 8.44
C GLU A 71 6.04 -9.46 8.17
N HIS A 72 6.71 -9.33 7.04
CA HIS A 72 7.74 -10.25 6.59
C HIS A 72 9.12 -9.58 6.68
N PRO A 73 10.17 -10.34 7.04
CA PRO A 73 11.55 -9.86 6.96
C PRO A 73 11.85 -9.31 5.56
N GLY A 74 12.50 -8.15 5.50
CA GLY A 74 12.76 -7.45 4.23
C GLY A 74 11.68 -6.44 3.82
N GLY A 75 10.67 -6.19 4.67
CA GLY A 75 9.73 -5.07 4.49
C GLY A 75 8.49 -5.40 3.66
N GLY A 76 8.16 -6.69 3.54
CA GLY A 76 6.90 -7.14 2.96
C GLY A 76 5.76 -7.10 3.99
N LEU A 77 4.57 -6.69 3.56
CA LEU A 77 3.33 -6.71 4.32
C LEU A 77 2.32 -7.57 3.58
N GLU A 78 1.56 -8.34 4.33
CA GLU A 78 0.50 -9.19 3.82
C GLU A 78 -0.76 -9.04 4.66
N GLY A 79 -1.93 -9.12 4.03
CA GLY A 79 -3.20 -9.17 4.73
C GLY A 79 -4.38 -9.46 3.81
N LEU A 80 -5.44 -10.03 4.39
CA LEU A 80 -6.75 -10.17 3.74
C LEU A 80 -7.57 -8.92 4.02
N VAL A 81 -7.81 -8.12 2.98
CA VAL A 81 -8.51 -6.84 3.09
C VAL A 81 -9.91 -6.96 2.50
N ARG A 82 -10.92 -6.59 3.29
CA ARG A 82 -12.32 -6.55 2.85
C ARG A 82 -12.91 -5.16 3.06
N ARG A 83 -13.86 -4.77 2.21
CA ARG A 83 -14.70 -3.58 2.47
C ARG A 83 -15.70 -3.94 3.57
N ALA A 84 -15.64 -3.26 4.70
CA ALA A 84 -16.58 -3.41 5.80
C ALA A 84 -17.98 -2.97 5.34
N HIS A 85 -19.01 -3.68 5.81
CA HIS A 85 -20.43 -3.41 5.51
C HIS A 85 -20.83 -3.44 4.02
N ALA A 86 -19.94 -3.83 3.11
CA ALA A 86 -20.34 -4.30 1.79
C ALA A 86 -20.99 -5.68 2.00
N GLY A 87 -22.28 -5.83 1.70
CA GLY A 87 -22.95 -7.14 1.72
C GLY A 87 -22.21 -8.19 0.87
N LEU A 88 -22.74 -9.42 0.80
CA LEU A 88 -22.21 -10.42 -0.14
C LEU A 88 -22.13 -9.81 -1.54
N ALA A 89 -20.99 -9.94 -2.22
CA ALA A 89 -20.89 -9.55 -3.63
C ALA A 89 -22.00 -10.27 -4.43
N PRO A 90 -22.51 -9.69 -5.54
CA PRO A 90 -23.36 -10.44 -6.45
C PRO A 90 -22.61 -11.74 -6.85
N GLY A 91 -23.13 -12.90 -6.42
CA GLY A 91 -22.48 -14.21 -6.60
C GLY A 91 -21.94 -14.88 -5.34
N GLY A 92 -22.12 -14.32 -4.14
CA GLY A 92 -21.77 -14.98 -2.87
C GLY A 92 -20.26 -15.07 -2.58
N LEU A 93 -19.44 -14.42 -3.41
CA LEU A 93 -18.00 -14.33 -3.17
C LEU A 93 -17.72 -13.29 -2.08
N LEU A 94 -16.78 -13.63 -1.21
CA LEU A 94 -16.28 -12.72 -0.19
C LEU A 94 -15.65 -11.50 -0.89
N ASN A 95 -16.06 -10.28 -0.54
CA ASN A 95 -15.45 -9.01 -0.98
C ASN A 95 -14.03 -8.82 -0.38
N THR A 96 -13.26 -9.90 -0.28
CA THR A 96 -11.97 -10.00 0.41
C THR A 96 -10.88 -10.22 -0.64
N ARG A 97 -9.81 -9.43 -0.55
CA ARG A 97 -8.64 -9.52 -1.41
C ARG A 97 -7.42 -9.81 -0.56
N ARG A 98 -6.59 -10.78 -0.97
CA ARG A 98 -5.24 -10.93 -0.42
C ARG A 98 -4.37 -9.83 -1.01
N VAL A 99 -3.94 -8.91 -0.16
CA VAL A 99 -3.10 -7.76 -0.53
C VAL A 99 -1.69 -8.02 -0.05
N LEU A 100 -0.74 -7.74 -0.94
CA LEU A 100 0.70 -7.81 -0.68
C LEU A 100 1.31 -6.44 -0.98
N VAL A 101 2.13 -5.93 -0.06
CA VAL A 101 2.84 -4.66 -0.22
C VAL A 101 4.30 -4.88 0.13
N GLY A 102 5.24 -4.59 -0.76
CA GLY A 102 6.65 -4.75 -0.43
C GLY A 102 7.58 -4.53 -1.61
N PRO A 103 8.88 -4.78 -1.44
CA PRO A 103 9.85 -4.67 -2.53
C PRO A 103 9.47 -5.56 -3.72
N PRO A 104 9.69 -5.13 -4.98
CA PRO A 104 9.37 -5.94 -6.15
C PRO A 104 9.98 -7.35 -6.10
N GLY A 105 11.25 -7.49 -5.67
CA GLY A 105 11.88 -8.80 -5.50
C GLY A 105 11.18 -9.71 -4.47
N TRP A 106 10.62 -9.14 -3.40
CA TRP A 106 9.85 -9.91 -2.42
C TRP A 106 8.52 -10.40 -3.02
N LEU A 107 7.80 -9.55 -3.76
CA LEU A 107 6.56 -9.95 -4.45
C LEU A 107 6.80 -11.07 -5.45
N ALA A 108 7.90 -11.02 -6.21
CA ALA A 108 8.30 -12.09 -7.11
C ALA A 108 8.52 -13.41 -6.36
N GLY A 109 9.14 -13.36 -5.18
CA GLY A 109 9.28 -14.51 -4.28
C GLY A 109 7.94 -15.07 -3.75
N GLN A 110 6.89 -14.24 -3.68
CA GLN A 110 5.52 -14.66 -3.35
C GLN A 110 4.75 -15.23 -4.56
N GLY A 111 5.39 -15.34 -5.73
CA GLY A 111 4.77 -15.80 -6.97
C GLY A 111 3.94 -14.73 -7.70
N VAL A 112 4.08 -13.45 -7.32
CA VAL A 112 3.41 -12.35 -8.03
C VAL A 112 4.31 -11.86 -9.17
N PRO A 113 3.86 -11.90 -10.43
CA PRO A 113 4.64 -11.40 -11.55
C PRO A 113 4.78 -9.88 -11.46
N VAL A 114 6.03 -9.41 -11.42
CA VAL A 114 6.37 -7.99 -11.42
C VAL A 114 6.64 -7.55 -12.86
N PRO A 115 5.99 -6.48 -13.36
CA PRO A 115 6.24 -5.96 -14.70
C PRO A 115 7.70 -5.57 -14.92
N SER A 116 8.25 -5.93 -16.08
CA SER A 116 9.58 -5.50 -16.52
C SER A 116 9.69 -3.98 -16.55
N GLY A 117 10.79 -3.44 -16.01
CA GLY A 117 10.99 -1.99 -15.89
C GLY A 117 10.47 -1.38 -14.58
N THR A 118 9.82 -2.17 -13.72
CA THR A 118 9.55 -1.75 -12.33
C THR A 118 10.87 -1.47 -11.62
N PRO A 119 11.10 -0.26 -11.08
CA PRO A 119 12.34 0.06 -10.39
C PRO A 119 12.50 -0.81 -9.13
N ASP A 120 13.57 -1.59 -9.07
CA ASP A 120 13.94 -2.34 -7.87
C ASP A 120 15.00 -1.55 -7.07
N ALA A 121 14.62 -0.34 -6.69
CA ALA A 121 15.43 0.51 -5.82
C ALA A 121 14.89 0.40 -4.39
N GLY A 122 15.76 0.46 -3.37
CA GLY A 122 15.40 0.30 -1.95
C GLY A 122 14.37 1.29 -1.37
N HIS A 123 13.79 2.17 -2.20
CA HIS A 123 12.69 3.04 -1.87
C HIS A 123 11.48 2.83 -2.81
N THR A 124 11.31 1.65 -3.38
CA THR A 124 10.16 1.31 -4.23
C THR A 124 9.43 0.12 -3.64
N VAL A 125 8.11 0.24 -3.49
CA VAL A 125 7.25 -0.87 -3.08
C VAL A 125 6.18 -1.10 -4.14
N ALA A 126 5.92 -2.35 -4.47
CA ALA A 126 4.81 -2.74 -5.31
C ALA A 126 3.63 -3.19 -4.43
N VAL A 127 2.43 -2.91 -4.90
CA VAL A 127 1.16 -3.28 -4.27
C VAL A 127 0.47 -4.26 -5.21
N ALA A 128 0.09 -5.42 -4.68
CA ALA A 128 -0.52 -6.49 -5.46
C ALA A 128 -1.75 -7.06 -4.77
N TRP A 129 -2.71 -7.48 -5.59
CA TRP A 129 -3.84 -8.31 -5.19
C TRP A 129 -4.38 -9.05 -6.42
N ASP A 130 -5.17 -10.10 -6.19
CA ASP A 130 -5.65 -11.02 -7.23
C ASP A 130 -4.53 -11.62 -8.10
N GLY A 131 -3.35 -11.83 -7.50
CA GLY A 131 -2.19 -12.41 -8.19
C GLY A 131 -1.48 -11.48 -9.18
N ALA A 132 -1.78 -10.18 -9.18
CA ALA A 132 -1.14 -9.22 -10.08
C ALA A 132 -0.68 -7.97 -9.33
N VAL A 133 0.41 -7.34 -9.80
CA VAL A 133 0.78 -5.99 -9.36
C VAL A 133 -0.25 -4.99 -9.91
N ARG A 134 -0.72 -4.12 -9.03
CA ARG A 134 -1.77 -3.13 -9.31
C ARG A 134 -1.25 -1.71 -9.22
N GLY A 135 -0.18 -1.50 -8.46
CA GLY A 135 0.58 -0.27 -8.56
C GLY A 135 1.97 -0.37 -7.99
N VAL A 136 2.80 0.58 -8.37
CA VAL A 136 4.18 0.76 -7.88
C VAL A 136 4.26 2.12 -7.21
N VAL A 137 4.74 2.14 -5.97
CA VAL A 137 4.86 3.32 -5.14
C VAL A 137 6.33 3.62 -4.93
N THR A 138 6.77 4.80 -5.38
CA THR A 138 8.11 5.30 -5.11
C THR A 138 8.09 6.18 -3.86
N LEU A 139 9.00 5.88 -2.95
CA LEU A 139 9.23 6.55 -1.69
C LEU A 139 10.53 7.38 -1.77
N ARG A 140 10.62 8.42 -0.96
CA ARG A 140 11.88 9.13 -0.68
C ARG A 140 11.96 9.51 0.78
N THR A 141 13.18 9.50 1.32
CA THR A 141 13.46 10.07 2.65
C THR A 141 13.39 11.58 2.59
N ALA A 142 12.81 12.20 3.63
CA ALA A 142 12.80 13.65 3.76
C ALA A 142 14.25 14.21 3.73
N PRO A 143 14.50 15.37 3.10
CA PRO A 143 15.85 15.92 2.93
C PRO A 143 16.62 16.12 4.24
N GLY A 144 15.92 16.39 5.34
CA GLY A 144 16.51 16.64 6.67
C GLY A 144 16.80 15.38 7.51
N ASP A 145 16.54 14.19 7.00
CA ASP A 145 16.65 12.92 7.75
C ASP A 145 17.74 11.99 7.16
N ARG A 146 18.61 12.54 6.30
CA ARG A 146 19.80 11.84 5.81
C ARG A 146 20.82 11.75 6.96
N PRO A 147 21.37 10.57 7.29
CA PRO A 147 22.55 10.51 8.14
C PRO A 147 23.65 11.36 7.49
N GLY A 148 24.25 12.27 8.25
CA GLY A 148 25.41 13.03 7.79
C GLY A 148 26.52 12.09 7.32
N PRO A 149 27.41 12.53 6.40
CA PRO A 149 28.52 11.70 5.97
C PRO A 149 29.33 11.29 7.22
N ALA A 150 29.60 9.99 7.36
CA ALA A 150 30.49 9.50 8.40
C ALA A 150 31.86 10.20 8.23
N ALA A 151 32.29 10.91 9.27
CA ALA A 151 33.58 11.56 9.35
C ALA A 151 34.69 10.53 9.61
#